data_AF-A0A258AMI2-F1
#
_entry.id   AF-A0A258AMI2-F1
#
_cell.length_a   1.000
_cell.length_b   1.000
_cell.length_c   1.000
_cell.angle_alpha   90.00
_cell.angle_beta   90.00
_cell.angle_gamma   90.00
#
_symmetry.space_group_name_H-M   'P 1'
#
loop_
_entity.id
_entity.type
_entity.pdbx_description
1 polymer ?
#
loop_
_entity_poly.entity_id
_entity_poly.type
_entity_poly.pdbx_seq_one_letter_code
_entity_poly.pdbx_strand_id
1 'polypeptide(L)' 'MKAEDRYHHFVRWSEEDQLYIGYCPDLYVGGVCHGPNDEQVYAELCGIMRDEVAHRQSLGQTLPTPSVRITRDVELVAA' A
#
# COMPACT_ATOMS: atom_id res chain seq x y z
N MET A 1 -7.13 -2.09 -13.89
CA MET A 1 -6.56 -2.00 -12.53
C MET A 1 -5.80 -3.27 -12.26
N LYS A 2 -4.56 -3.16 -11.80
CA LYS A 2 -3.76 -4.28 -11.33
C LYS A 2 -4.34 -4.81 -10.02
N ALA A 3 -3.94 -6.00 -9.61
CA ALA A 3 -4.51 -6.62 -8.42
C ALA A 3 -4.11 -5.88 -7.15
N GLU A 4 -2.92 -5.29 -7.10
CA GLU A 4 -2.44 -4.46 -5.99
C GLU A 4 -3.17 -3.11 -5.87
N ASP A 5 -3.76 -2.58 -6.96
CA ASP A 5 -4.44 -1.27 -6.97
C ASP A 5 -5.69 -1.22 -6.06
N ARG A 6 -6.17 -2.36 -5.57
CA ARG A 6 -7.29 -2.45 -4.62
C ARG A 6 -6.91 -2.09 -3.19
N TYR A 7 -5.61 -2.04 -2.90
CA TYR A 7 -5.08 -1.75 -1.57
C TYR A 7 -4.55 -0.34 -1.51
N HIS A 8 -4.81 0.32 -0.38
CA HIS A 8 -4.33 1.68 -0.17
C HIS A 8 -2.89 1.67 0.34
N HIS A 9 -2.07 2.47 -0.32
CA HIS A 9 -0.69 2.75 0.06
C HIS A 9 -0.65 4.06 0.85
N PHE A 10 -0.12 4.02 2.06
CA PHE A 10 0.05 5.20 2.89
C PHE A 10 1.52 5.41 3.19
N VAL A 11 1.93 6.67 3.18
CA VAL A 11 3.24 7.11 3.68
C VAL A 11 2.97 8.17 4.73
N ARG A 12 3.56 8.03 5.91
CA ARG A 12 3.43 8.99 7.01
C ARG A 12 4.80 9.32 7.58
N TRP A 13 5.00 10.57 8.02
CA TRP A 13 6.15 10.92 8.84
C TRP A 13 6.02 10.32 10.24
N SER A 14 7.14 9.82 10.79
CA SER A 14 7.27 9.41 12.19
C SER A 14 8.18 10.40 12.91
N GLU A 15 7.64 11.14 13.88
CA GLU A 15 8.44 12.03 14.72
C GLU A 15 9.43 11.28 15.61
N GLU A 16 9.10 10.05 16.03
CA GLU A 16 9.97 9.22 16.86
C GLU A 16 11.20 8.73 16.08
N ASP A 17 10.99 8.25 14.85
CA ASP A 17 12.05 7.67 14.03
C ASP A 17 12.77 8.70 13.15
N GLN A 18 12.19 9.91 13.00
CA GLN A 18 12.63 10.93 12.04
C GLN A 18 12.71 10.37 10.61
N LEU A 19 11.73 9.55 10.24
CA LEU A 19 11.65 8.86 8.95
C LEU A 19 10.20 8.79 8.45
N TYR A 20 10.03 8.72 7.13
CA TYR A 20 8.77 8.33 6.52
C TYR A 20 8.59 6.83 6.62
N ILE A 21 7.38 6.41 6.96
CA ILE A 21 6.96 5.02 7.12
C ILE A 21 5.89 4.71 6.08
N GLY A 22 6.17 3.75 5.20
CA GLY A 22 5.21 3.19 4.24
C GLY A 22 4.43 2.04 4.86
N TYR A 23 3.11 2.03 4.73
CA TYR A 23 2.26 0.98 5.29
C TYR A 23 1.01 0.70 4.46
N CYS A 24 0.50 -0.53 4.57
CA CYS A 24 -0.74 -0.99 3.96
C CYS A 24 -1.54 -1.83 4.97
N PRO A 25 -2.53 -1.23 5.67
CA PRO A 25 -3.26 -1.90 6.76
C PRO A 25 -4.01 -3.17 6.34
N ASP A 26 -4.39 -3.27 5.06
CA ASP A 26 -5.16 -4.40 4.54
C ASP A 26 -4.31 -5.65 4.30
N LEU A 27 -2.98 -5.49 4.16
CA LEU A 27 -2.04 -6.59 3.88
C LEU A 27 -1.05 -6.84 5.03
N TYR A 28 -0.69 -5.80 5.79
CA TYR A 28 0.33 -5.85 6.81
C TYR A 28 -0.11 -5.20 8.12
N VAL A 29 0.39 -5.74 9.24
CA VAL A 29 0.28 -5.10 10.55
C VAL A 29 1.49 -4.19 10.73
N GLY A 30 1.26 -2.88 10.75
CA GLY A 30 2.32 -1.87 10.97
C GLY A 30 3.01 -1.38 9.69
N GLY A 31 4.18 -0.74 9.88
CA GLY A 31 5.02 -0.23 8.79
C GLY A 31 5.75 -1.33 8.05
N VAL A 32 5.87 -1.19 6.73
CA VAL A 32 6.43 -2.20 5.81
C VAL A 32 7.77 -1.77 5.23
N CYS A 33 7.95 -0.48 4.97
CA CYS A 33 9.22 0.13 4.55
C CYS A 33 9.37 1.52 5.19
N HIS A 34 10.59 2.08 5.19
CA HIS A 34 10.84 3.40 5.74
C HIS A 34 12.04 4.08 5.09
N GLY A 35 12.10 5.41 5.18
CA GLY A 35 13.20 6.18 4.59
C GLY A 35 13.07 7.69 4.81
N PRO A 36 14.11 8.47 4.48
CA PRO A 36 14.12 9.91 4.68
C PRO A 36 13.35 10.70 3.59
N ASN A 37 12.91 10.03 2.53
CA ASN A 37 12.21 10.64 1.40
C ASN A 37 10.89 9.89 1.14
N ASP A 38 9.78 10.62 1.17
CA ASP A 38 8.43 10.10 1.01
C ASP A 38 8.18 9.47 -0.35
N GLU A 39 8.63 10.08 -1.44
CA GLU A 39 8.48 9.55 -2.81
C GLU A 39 9.18 8.18 -2.98
N GLN A 40 10.40 8.04 -2.45
CA GLN A 40 11.15 6.78 -2.49
C GLN A 40 10.46 5.70 -1.66
N VAL A 41 9.98 6.04 -0.46
CA VAL A 41 9.22 5.11 0.39
C VAL A 41 7.94 4.67 -0.30
N TYR A 42 7.23 5.58 -0.99
CA TYR A 42 6.03 5.23 -1.75
C TYR A 42 6.34 4.29 -2.93
N ALA A 43 7.41 4.57 -3.68
CA ALA A 43 7.85 3.72 -4.78
C ALA A 43 8.23 2.31 -4.31
N GLU A 44 8.95 2.21 -3.19
CA GLU A 44 9.29 0.94 -2.55
C GLU A 44 8.04 0.19 -2.10
N LEU A 45 7.11 0.88 -1.42
CA LEU A 45 5.84 0.30 -0.97
C LEU A 45 5.03 -0.30 -2.13
N CYS A 46 5.00 0.39 -3.29
CA CYS A 46 4.36 -0.12 -4.49
C CYS A 46 5.04 -1.37 -5.07
N GLY A 47 6.37 -1.48 -4.93
CA GLY A 47 7.11 -2.69 -5.27
C GLY A 47 6.71 -3.86 -4.37
N ILE A 48 6.73 -3.64 -3.06
CA ILE A 48 6.39 -4.67 -2.06
C ILE A 48 4.96 -5.17 -2.26
N MET A 49 3.98 -4.29 -2.50
CA MET A 49 2.59 -4.75 -2.69
C MET A 49 2.43 -5.59 -3.95
N ARG A 50 3.15 -5.26 -5.03
CA ARG A 50 3.12 -6.05 -6.26
C ARG A 50 3.69 -7.45 -6.02
N ASP A 51 4.81 -7.54 -5.32
CA ASP A 51 5.48 -8.80 -5.03
C ASP A 51 4.63 -9.68 -4.10
N GLU A 52 4.02 -9.09 -3.07
CA GLU A 52 3.11 -9.78 -2.15
C GLU A 52 1.88 -10.35 -2.86
N VAL A 53 1.24 -9.54 -3.69
CA VAL A 53 0.07 -9.97 -4.46
C VAL A 53 0.44 -11.08 -5.43
N ALA A 54 1.54 -10.93 -6.16
CA ALA A 54 2.03 -11.96 -7.08
C ALA A 54 2.38 -13.26 -6.34
N HIS A 55 3.01 -13.16 -5.17
CA HIS A 55 3.34 -14.30 -4.33
C HIS A 55 2.08 -15.07 -3.89
N ARG A 56 1.08 -14.39 -3.33
CA ARG A 56 -0.19 -15.02 -2.92
C ARG A 56 -0.91 -15.70 -4.08
N GLN A 57 -0.94 -15.03 -5.24
CA GLN A 57 -1.53 -15.58 -6.45
C GLN A 57 -0.81 -16.85 -6.93
N SER A 58 0.53 -16.88 -6.85
CA SER A 58 1.31 -18.06 -7.20
C SER A 58 1.02 -19.26 -6.29
N LEU A 59 0.62 -18.99 -5.04
CA LEU A 59 0.20 -20.00 -4.06
C LEU A 59 -1.29 -20.36 -4.17
N GLY A 60 -2.05 -19.76 -5.10
CA GLY A 60 -3.49 -19.95 -5.23
C GLY A 60 -4.30 -19.41 -4.05
N GLN A 61 -3.73 -18.51 -3.25
CA GLN A 61 -4.40 -17.92 -2.09
C GLN A 61 -5.35 -16.80 -2.52
N THR A 62 -6.47 -16.69 -1.82
CA THR A 62 -7.38 -15.55 -1.98
C THR A 62 -6.75 -14.30 -1.37
N LEU A 63 -6.78 -13.22 -2.13
CA LEU A 63 -6.35 -11.90 -1.67
C LEU A 63 -7.28 -11.35 -0.58
N PRO A 64 -6.76 -10.74 0.50
CA PRO A 64 -7.58 -10.12 1.54
C PRO A 64 -8.57 -9.09 0.99
N THR A 65 -9.78 -9.03 1.56
CA THR A 65 -10.75 -8.00 1.19
C THR A 65 -10.30 -6.65 1.75
N PRO A 66 -10.15 -5.59 0.92
CA PRO A 66 -9.82 -4.25 1.41
C PRO A 66 -10.88 -3.75 2.40
N SER A 67 -10.43 -3.29 3.55
CA SER A 67 -11.24 -2.82 4.67
C SER A 67 -11.12 -1.31 4.89
N VAL A 68 -10.05 -0.71 4.41
CA VAL A 68 -9.83 0.74 4.45
C VAL A 68 -10.92 1.46 3.66
N ARG A 69 -11.67 2.33 4.34
CA ARG A 69 -12.78 3.11 3.79
C ARG A 69 -12.28 4.52 3.46
N ILE A 70 -12.29 4.87 2.18
CA ILE A 70 -12.06 6.25 1.74
C ILE A 70 -13.35 7.05 1.93
N THR A 71 -13.26 8.22 2.57
CA THR A 71 -14.44 9.08 2.85
C THR A 71 -15.00 9.72 1.58
N ARG A 72 -14.21 9.81 0.50
CA ARG A 72 -14.64 10.28 -0.81
C ARG A 72 -14.09 9.33 -1.86
N ASP A 73 -14.99 8.71 -2.61
CA ASP A 73 -14.64 7.98 -3.82
C ASP A 73 -14.30 9.00 -4.92
N VAL A 74 -13.35 8.66 -5.80
CA VAL A 74 -13.04 9.48 -6.97
C VAL A 74 -13.75 8.83 -8.14
N GLU A 75 -14.94 9.32 -8.46
CA GLU A 75 -15.57 8.98 -9.73
C GLU A 75 -14.73 9.59 -10.86
N LEU A 76 -14.02 8.72 -11.59
CA LEU A 76 -13.39 9.09 -12.85
C LEU A 76 -14.52 9.43 -13.84
N VAL A 77 -14.88 10.71 -13.93
CA VAL A 77 -15.69 11.20 -15.02
C VAL A 77 -14.80 11.19 -16.27
N ALA A 78 -15.03 10.24 -17.16
CA ALA A 78 -14.40 10.24 -18.47
C ALA A 78 -14.80 11.52 -19.22
N ALA A 79 -13.82 12.36 -19.55
CA ALA A 79 -13.97 13.53 -20.41
C ALA A 79 -13.77 13.15 -21.88
#